data_AF-A0A0Q7I3G1-F1
#
_entry.id   AF-A0A0Q7I3G1-F1
#
_cell.length_a   1.000
_cell.length_b   1.000
_cell.length_c   1.000
_cell.angle_alpha   90.00
_cell.angle_beta   90.00
_cell.angle_gamma   90.00
#
_symmetry.space_group_name_H-M   'P 1'
#
loop_
_entity.id
_entity.type
_entity.pdbx_description
1 polymer ?
#
loop_
_entity_poly.entity_id
_entity_poly.type
_entity_poly.pdbx_seq_one_letter_code
_entity_poly.pdbx_strand_id
1 'polypeptide(L)'
;MNRTVALRLLGEIMNWDDLTAGEEYQWLGFMAKLKYDGYRDFVAGARFLESLAGWLRQFAPEDRSAAYALMKDTLVYFGPIEIRRLVESFYPDIVFPWAVSEVARRKGIPDWLVSTQQPDELKKFLRQTLFVALSEGAHTDAMRHATPSLSNEQIIVSHQVDDEKWAGLVKDLREDTKDPNALFARAYLVDDFTASGTTLIRREANGDWKGKIPKFLERVAMAESRSSIFEEGWTLGVHHYISTAQADAASNRLVADCRDAGKIQMPDVLDMSYGYLLPSTTKHDVEAEPLKTLIYKYYDKAIETRHNTAGGGSTAINAGYKDCALTVVLDHNTPNNSLPILWAESEGTLGHAMRPLFRRRQRHT
;
A
#
# COMPACT_ATOMS: atom_id res chain seq x y z
N MET A 1 0.27 30.77 7.81
CA MET A 1 -0.82 31.51 8.50
C MET A 1 -0.70 31.25 10.01
N ASN A 2 -1.18 32.13 10.88
CA ASN A 2 -1.23 31.84 12.32
C ASN A 2 -2.33 30.79 12.56
N ARG A 3 -2.02 29.68 13.24
CA ARG A 3 -2.95 28.58 13.52
C ARG A 3 -4.27 29.05 14.15
N THR A 4 -4.22 30.05 15.02
CA THR A 4 -5.42 30.64 15.64
C THR A 4 -6.35 31.28 14.60
N VAL A 5 -5.78 31.88 13.55
CA VAL A 5 -6.56 32.47 12.44
C VAL A 5 -7.23 31.37 11.62
N ALA A 6 -6.54 30.25 11.37
CA ALA A 6 -7.11 29.11 10.65
C ALA A 6 -8.31 28.50 11.39
N LEU A 7 -8.17 28.31 12.71
CA LEU A 7 -9.24 27.77 13.55
C LEU A 7 -10.45 28.71 13.61
N ARG A 8 -10.23 30.02 13.82
CA ARG A 8 -11.32 31.01 13.75
C ARG A 8 -12.07 30.97 12.44
N LEU A 9 -11.33 30.92 11.33
CA LEU A 9 -11.92 30.80 10.01
C LEU A 9 -12.74 29.52 9.84
N LEU A 10 -12.28 28.39 10.38
CA LEU A 10 -13.03 27.14 10.37
C LEU A 10 -14.33 27.26 11.18
N GLY A 11 -14.30 27.93 12.34
CA GLY A 11 -15.51 28.21 13.13
C GLY A 11 -16.53 29.04 12.37
N GLU A 12 -16.08 30.07 11.64
CA GLU A 12 -16.95 30.89 10.77
C GLU A 12 -17.52 30.08 9.60
N ILE A 13 -16.70 29.26 8.92
CA ILE A 13 -17.14 28.41 7.80
C ILE A 13 -18.21 27.42 8.26
N MET A 14 -18.02 26.84 9.44
CA MET A 14 -18.89 25.81 10.01
C MET A 14 -20.07 26.39 10.80
N ASN A 15 -20.08 27.70 11.06
CA ASN A 15 -21.06 28.39 11.91
C ASN A 15 -21.20 27.72 13.29
N TRP A 16 -20.06 27.39 13.92
CA TRP A 16 -20.02 26.80 15.25
C TRP A 16 -20.33 27.86 16.33
N ASP A 17 -21.05 27.44 17.37
CA ASP A 17 -21.14 28.21 18.61
C ASP A 17 -19.83 28.14 19.41
N ASP A 18 -19.69 29.00 20.43
CA ASP A 18 -18.46 29.11 21.21
C ASP A 18 -18.05 27.79 21.88
N LEU A 19 -19.04 26.98 22.29
CA LEU A 19 -18.81 25.69 22.93
C LEU A 19 -18.22 24.68 21.94
N THR A 20 -18.92 24.48 20.82
CA THR A 20 -18.50 23.58 19.74
C THR A 20 -17.16 24.00 19.16
N ALA A 21 -16.97 25.31 18.93
CA ALA A 21 -15.69 25.84 18.46
C ALA A 21 -14.55 25.52 19.42
N GLY A 22 -14.76 25.65 20.74
CA GLY A 22 -13.78 25.29 21.75
C GLY A 22 -13.32 23.83 21.66
N GLU A 23 -14.26 22.90 21.56
CA GLU A 23 -13.99 21.46 21.45
C GLU A 23 -13.30 21.11 20.12
N GLU A 24 -13.84 21.58 19.00
CA GLU A 24 -13.30 21.30 17.68
C GLU A 24 -11.91 21.92 17.49
N TYR A 25 -11.64 23.09 18.05
CA TYR A 25 -10.31 23.72 17.97
C TYR A 25 -9.24 22.92 18.69
N GLN A 26 -9.58 22.32 19.83
CA GLN A 26 -8.67 21.44 20.55
C GLN A 26 -8.38 20.18 19.73
N TRP A 27 -9.43 19.52 19.23
CA TRP A 27 -9.29 18.29 18.43
C TRP A 27 -8.51 18.55 17.13
N LEU A 28 -8.93 19.52 16.32
CA LEU A 28 -8.28 19.90 15.07
C LEU A 28 -6.82 20.29 15.30
N GLY A 29 -6.59 21.06 16.35
CA GLY A 29 -5.27 21.50 16.72
C GLY A 29 -4.33 20.37 17.12
N PHE A 30 -4.86 19.36 17.83
CA PHE A 30 -4.13 18.17 18.21
C PHE A 30 -3.83 17.30 16.98
N MET A 31 -4.85 16.97 16.18
CA MET A 31 -4.72 16.10 15.01
C MET A 31 -3.85 16.70 13.91
N ALA A 32 -3.94 18.00 13.66
CA ALA A 32 -3.06 18.72 12.75
C ALA A 32 -1.58 18.50 13.16
N LYS A 33 -1.25 18.76 14.43
CA LYS A 33 0.12 18.64 14.93
C LYS A 33 0.62 17.20 14.97
N LEU A 34 -0.23 16.27 15.39
CA LEU A 34 0.16 14.88 15.60
C LEU A 34 0.28 14.10 14.27
N LYS A 35 -0.64 14.35 13.33
CA LYS A 35 -0.81 13.51 12.14
C LYS A 35 -0.75 14.33 10.85
N TYR A 36 -1.71 15.24 10.67
CA TYR A 36 -2.05 15.70 9.32
C TYR A 36 -1.07 16.72 8.74
N ASP A 37 -0.44 17.59 9.55
CA ASP A 37 0.60 18.52 9.08
C ASP A 37 1.83 17.80 8.50
N GLY A 38 1.97 16.49 8.75
CA GLY A 38 3.04 15.66 8.19
C GLY A 38 2.81 15.24 6.74
N TYR A 39 1.67 15.57 6.12
CA TYR A 39 1.39 15.22 4.73
C TYR A 39 2.32 16.00 3.79
N ARG A 40 3.09 15.27 2.96
CA ARG A 40 4.19 15.83 2.17
C ARG A 40 3.74 16.68 0.98
N ASP A 41 2.47 16.58 0.59
CA ASP A 41 1.95 17.18 -0.63
C ASP A 41 1.09 18.43 -0.40
N PHE A 42 1.16 19.01 0.80
CA PHE A 42 0.65 20.36 0.98
C PHE A 42 1.47 21.38 0.18
N VAL A 43 0.77 22.36 -0.41
CA VAL A 43 1.38 23.45 -1.16
C VAL A 43 2.15 24.37 -0.21
N ALA A 44 3.24 24.97 -0.68
CA ALA A 44 4.03 25.92 0.10
C ALA A 44 3.15 27.00 0.76
N GLY A 45 3.21 27.09 2.08
CA GLY A 45 2.45 28.08 2.87
C GLY A 45 1.07 27.61 3.37
N ALA A 46 0.61 26.42 2.96
CA ALA A 46 -0.60 25.77 3.49
C ALA A 46 -0.23 24.52 4.31
N ARG A 47 -1.00 24.25 5.36
CA ARG A 47 -0.98 22.99 6.11
C ARG A 47 -2.40 22.44 6.21
N PHE A 48 -2.61 21.46 7.09
CA PHE A 48 -3.89 20.77 7.20
C PHE A 48 -5.07 21.72 7.45
N LEU A 49 -4.94 22.69 8.37
CA LEU A 49 -6.06 23.58 8.73
C LEU A 49 -6.45 24.52 7.59
N GLU A 50 -5.47 25.05 6.86
CA GLU A 50 -5.69 25.86 5.66
C GLU A 50 -6.38 25.04 4.56
N SER A 51 -5.86 23.84 4.30
CA SER A 51 -6.44 22.91 3.33
C SER A 51 -7.86 22.51 3.72
N LEU A 52 -8.12 22.25 5.00
CA LEU A 52 -9.44 21.94 5.51
C LEU A 52 -10.42 23.10 5.32
N ALA A 53 -10.01 24.34 5.59
CA ALA A 53 -10.85 25.50 5.35
C ALA A 53 -11.17 25.69 3.85
N GLY A 54 -10.18 25.50 2.99
CA GLY A 54 -10.36 25.52 1.53
C GLY A 54 -11.28 24.41 1.04
N TRP A 55 -11.13 23.22 1.60
CA TRP A 55 -11.93 22.03 1.30
C TRP A 55 -13.38 22.20 1.73
N LEU A 56 -13.65 22.63 2.97
CA LEU A 56 -15.02 22.80 3.49
C LEU A 56 -15.79 23.91 2.77
N ARG A 57 -15.11 24.95 2.29
CA ARG A 57 -15.72 26.06 1.53
C ARG A 57 -16.30 25.65 0.20
N GLN A 58 -15.88 24.52 -0.38
CA GLN A 58 -16.45 24.03 -1.64
C GLN A 58 -17.87 23.49 -1.45
N PHE A 59 -18.24 23.12 -0.23
CA PHE A 59 -19.56 22.58 0.09
C PHE A 59 -20.57 23.67 0.46
N ALA A 60 -21.82 23.42 0.05
CA ALA A 60 -22.97 24.19 0.49
C ALA A 60 -23.12 24.08 2.03
N PRO A 61 -23.62 25.13 2.71
CA PRO A 61 -23.68 25.16 4.18
C PRO A 61 -24.34 23.93 4.82
N GLU A 62 -25.39 23.40 4.20
CA GLU A 62 -26.13 22.23 4.65
C GLU A 62 -25.32 20.91 4.61
N ASP A 63 -24.29 20.83 3.75
CA ASP A 63 -23.48 19.62 3.55
C ASP A 63 -22.16 19.65 4.33
N ARG A 64 -21.75 20.83 4.84
CA ARG A 64 -20.45 21.00 5.52
C ARG A 64 -20.28 20.10 6.73
N SER A 65 -21.33 19.93 7.54
CA SER A 65 -21.30 19.06 8.72
C SER A 65 -21.06 17.61 8.33
N ALA A 66 -21.69 17.13 7.24
CA ALA A 66 -21.49 15.77 6.74
C ALA A 66 -20.07 15.58 6.19
N ALA A 67 -19.55 16.54 5.43
CA ALA A 67 -18.18 16.50 4.92
C ALA A 67 -17.15 16.53 6.06
N TYR A 68 -17.37 17.38 7.06
CA TYR A 68 -16.52 17.45 8.24
C TYR A 68 -16.51 16.15 9.02
N ALA A 69 -17.68 15.54 9.26
CA ALA A 69 -17.81 14.24 9.93
C ALA A 69 -17.11 13.11 9.15
N LEU A 70 -17.24 13.08 7.81
CA LEU A 70 -16.53 12.11 6.98
C LEU A 70 -15.01 12.17 7.23
N MET A 71 -14.43 13.38 7.30
CA MET A 71 -13.01 13.56 7.63
C MET A 71 -12.71 13.21 9.09
N LYS A 72 -13.48 13.74 10.03
CA LYS A 72 -13.19 13.63 11.46
C LYS A 72 -13.30 12.20 11.98
N ASP A 73 -14.34 11.49 11.55
CA ASP A 73 -14.76 10.23 12.17
C ASP A 73 -14.23 9.00 11.42
N THR A 74 -13.83 9.17 10.15
CA THR A 74 -13.54 8.01 9.28
C THR A 74 -12.17 8.06 8.60
N LEU A 75 -11.47 9.19 8.64
CA LEU A 75 -10.15 9.31 8.00
C LEU A 75 -9.13 8.40 8.69
N VAL A 76 -8.51 7.52 7.90
CA VAL A 76 -7.39 6.69 8.34
C VAL A 76 -6.11 7.26 7.74
N TYR A 77 -5.28 7.88 8.58
CA TYR A 77 -4.02 8.49 8.17
C TYR A 77 -2.83 7.67 8.66
N PHE A 78 -2.01 7.20 7.74
CA PHE A 78 -0.73 6.55 8.04
C PHE A 78 0.41 7.56 7.88
N GLY A 79 0.97 7.99 9.02
CA GLY A 79 2.12 8.87 9.06
C GLY A 79 3.46 8.13 8.89
N PRO A 80 4.57 8.87 8.82
CA PRO A 80 5.90 8.27 8.67
C PRO A 80 6.27 7.30 9.80
N ILE A 81 5.77 7.54 11.01
CA ILE A 81 6.06 6.69 12.19
C ILE A 81 5.30 5.38 12.08
N GLU A 82 4.01 5.41 11.71
CA GLU A 82 3.22 4.18 11.55
C GLU A 82 3.76 3.31 10.42
N ILE A 83 4.07 3.90 9.26
CA ILE A 83 4.67 3.16 8.14
C ILE A 83 6.02 2.58 8.55
N ARG A 84 6.88 3.37 9.19
CA ARG A 84 8.18 2.87 9.68
C ARG A 84 8.01 1.69 10.64
N ARG A 85 7.02 1.72 11.53
CA ARG A 85 6.78 0.61 12.45
C ARG A 85 6.38 -0.67 11.71
N LEU A 86 5.54 -0.56 10.67
CA LEU A 86 5.15 -1.70 9.82
C LEU A 86 6.34 -2.25 9.02
N VAL A 87 7.24 -1.38 8.57
CA VAL A 87 8.50 -1.78 7.91
C VAL A 87 9.42 -2.53 8.89
N GLU A 88 9.59 -2.00 10.10
CA GLU A 88 10.43 -2.60 11.14
C GLU A 88 9.89 -3.94 11.64
N SER A 89 8.57 -4.14 11.59
CA SER A 89 7.93 -5.38 12.03
C SER A 89 7.95 -6.49 10.97
N PHE A 90 8.10 -6.16 9.69
CA PHE A 90 8.03 -7.14 8.60
C PHE A 90 9.01 -8.31 8.78
N TYR A 91 10.28 -8.03 9.08
CA TYR A 91 11.25 -9.09 9.26
C TYR A 91 10.99 -9.97 10.51
N PRO A 92 10.87 -9.42 11.73
CA PRO A 92 10.66 -10.24 12.93
C PRO A 92 9.28 -10.93 12.98
N ASP A 93 8.24 -10.37 12.36
CA ASP A 93 6.88 -10.90 12.50
C ASP A 93 6.46 -11.78 11.32
N ILE A 94 7.09 -11.63 10.15
CA ILE A 94 6.73 -12.40 8.95
C ILE A 94 7.90 -13.25 8.45
N VAL A 95 9.04 -12.65 8.17
CA VAL A 95 10.17 -13.35 7.53
C VAL A 95 10.78 -14.39 8.47
N PHE A 96 11.10 -13.98 9.72
CA PHE A 96 11.75 -14.85 10.68
C PHE A 96 10.86 -16.03 11.09
N PRO A 97 9.57 -15.83 11.43
CA PRO A 97 8.66 -16.94 11.74
C PRO A 97 8.48 -17.90 10.56
N TRP A 98 8.36 -17.37 9.33
CA TRP A 98 8.31 -18.21 8.14
C TRP A 98 9.57 -19.09 8.00
N ALA A 99 10.77 -18.51 8.15
CA ALA A 99 12.02 -19.24 8.02
C ALA A 99 12.18 -20.31 9.12
N VAL A 100 11.73 -20.00 10.34
CA VAL A 100 11.65 -20.96 11.46
C VAL A 100 10.76 -22.14 11.09
N SER A 101 9.52 -21.88 10.68
CA SER A 101 8.55 -22.93 10.34
C SER A 101 9.04 -23.79 9.17
N GLU A 102 9.72 -23.19 8.19
CA GLU A 102 10.23 -23.93 7.04
C GLU A 102 11.43 -24.83 7.39
N VAL A 103 12.37 -24.35 8.23
CA VAL A 103 13.45 -25.18 8.75
C VAL A 103 12.90 -26.30 9.65
N ALA A 104 11.91 -25.99 10.49
CA ALA A 104 11.21 -26.95 11.35
C ALA A 104 10.58 -28.07 10.51
N ARG A 105 9.84 -27.69 9.45
CA ARG A 105 9.23 -28.62 8.49
C ARG A 105 10.28 -29.50 7.79
N ARG A 106 11.38 -28.92 7.29
CA ARG A 106 12.45 -29.67 6.60
C ARG A 106 13.18 -30.64 7.53
N LYS A 107 13.32 -30.31 8.82
CA LYS A 107 14.00 -31.16 9.82
C LYS A 107 13.08 -32.10 10.59
N GLY A 108 11.76 -31.95 10.47
CA GLY A 108 10.78 -32.73 11.23
C GLY A 108 10.85 -32.44 12.74
N ILE A 109 11.12 -31.20 13.14
CA ILE A 109 11.21 -30.76 14.54
C ILE A 109 10.25 -29.59 14.81
N PRO A 110 9.89 -29.29 16.07
CA PRO A 110 9.00 -28.16 16.39
C PRO A 110 9.63 -26.77 16.17
N ASP A 111 8.81 -25.79 15.77
CA ASP A 111 9.20 -24.40 15.52
C ASP A 111 9.90 -23.73 16.70
N TRP A 112 9.42 -23.97 17.93
CA TRP A 112 10.02 -23.39 19.14
C TRP A 112 11.46 -23.87 19.36
N LEU A 113 11.80 -25.08 18.90
CA LEU A 113 13.15 -25.63 19.01
C LEU A 113 14.08 -24.93 18.03
N VAL A 114 13.64 -24.69 16.80
CA VAL A 114 14.38 -23.93 15.78
C VAL A 114 14.60 -22.49 16.23
N SER A 115 13.55 -21.82 16.73
CA SER A 115 13.64 -20.45 17.24
C SER A 115 14.61 -20.31 18.41
N THR A 116 14.64 -21.30 19.30
CA THR A 116 15.50 -21.27 20.50
C THR A 116 16.94 -21.63 20.19
N GLN A 117 17.16 -22.67 19.37
CA GLN A 117 18.51 -23.16 19.07
C GLN A 117 19.18 -22.41 17.94
N GLN A 118 18.41 -21.75 17.08
CA GLN A 118 18.86 -21.03 15.88
C GLN A 118 19.94 -21.81 15.11
N PRO A 119 19.62 -23.02 14.62
CA PRO A 119 20.60 -23.86 13.92
C PRO A 119 21.18 -23.12 12.71
N ASP A 120 22.38 -23.49 12.27
CA ASP A 120 23.04 -22.84 11.12
C ASP A 120 22.19 -22.90 9.84
N GLU A 121 21.33 -23.92 9.70
CA GLU A 121 20.31 -24.01 8.65
C GLU A 121 19.41 -22.77 8.59
N LEU A 122 18.99 -22.23 9.75
CA LEU A 122 18.14 -21.06 9.81
C LEU A 122 18.86 -19.83 9.26
N LYS A 123 20.13 -19.65 9.62
CA LYS A 123 20.95 -18.55 9.08
C LYS A 123 21.14 -18.70 7.57
N LYS A 124 21.43 -19.92 7.10
CA LYS A 124 21.54 -20.23 5.66
C LYS A 124 20.24 -19.89 4.94
N PHE A 125 19.10 -20.32 5.49
CA PHE A 125 17.79 -20.12 4.88
C PHE A 125 17.35 -18.66 4.84
N LEU A 126 17.61 -17.91 5.92
CA LEU A 126 17.42 -16.46 5.95
C LEU A 126 18.30 -15.76 4.90
N ARG A 127 19.53 -16.24 4.65
CA ARG A 127 20.40 -15.71 3.57
C ARG A 127 19.93 -16.11 2.17
N GLN A 128 19.28 -17.26 2.02
CA GLN A 128 18.63 -17.74 0.79
C GLN A 128 17.27 -17.06 0.53
N THR A 129 16.91 -16.02 1.29
CA THR A 129 15.70 -15.22 1.07
C THR A 129 16.03 -13.92 0.35
N LEU A 130 15.35 -13.67 -0.77
CA LEU A 130 15.49 -12.47 -1.59
C LEU A 130 14.33 -11.50 -1.33
N PHE A 131 14.58 -10.19 -1.35
CA PHE A 131 13.59 -9.14 -1.16
C PHE A 131 13.54 -8.24 -2.40
N VAL A 132 12.36 -8.05 -2.96
CA VAL A 132 12.16 -7.32 -4.21
C VAL A 132 11.16 -6.20 -3.98
N ALA A 133 11.62 -4.96 -4.15
CA ALA A 133 10.78 -3.78 -4.05
C ALA A 133 9.84 -3.68 -5.26
N LEU A 134 8.53 -3.65 -4.98
CA LEU A 134 7.50 -3.45 -5.99
C LEU A 134 7.22 -1.97 -6.31
N SER A 135 7.67 -1.07 -5.44
CA SER A 135 7.64 0.37 -5.62
C SER A 135 8.62 1.05 -4.64
N GLU A 136 8.75 2.37 -4.72
CA GLU A 136 9.47 3.17 -3.72
C GLU A 136 8.87 3.05 -2.30
N GLY A 137 7.59 2.71 -2.20
CA GLY A 137 6.88 2.44 -0.94
C GLY A 137 7.34 1.17 -0.24
N ALA A 138 8.17 0.33 -0.88
CA ALA A 138 8.75 -0.84 -0.23
C ALA A 138 9.69 -0.50 0.94
N HIS A 139 10.17 0.75 1.04
CA HIS A 139 11.02 1.22 2.14
C HIS A 139 12.24 0.32 2.42
N THR A 140 12.89 -0.18 1.36
CA THR A 140 14.00 -1.14 1.45
C THR A 140 15.14 -0.66 2.32
N ASP A 141 15.47 0.63 2.29
CA ASP A 141 16.52 1.22 3.14
C ASP A 141 16.18 1.12 4.63
N ALA A 142 14.92 1.41 4.99
CA ALA A 142 14.45 1.32 6.36
C ALA A 142 14.36 -0.14 6.82
N MET A 143 13.86 -1.04 5.96
CA MET A 143 13.83 -2.48 6.24
C MET A 143 15.24 -3.03 6.53
N ARG A 144 16.22 -2.65 5.70
CA ARG A 144 17.63 -3.04 5.89
C ARG A 144 18.21 -2.46 7.17
N HIS A 145 17.96 -1.18 7.46
CA HIS A 145 18.48 -0.56 8.66
C HIS A 145 17.89 -1.17 9.95
N ALA A 146 16.61 -1.57 9.91
CA ALA A 146 15.95 -2.26 11.00
C ALA A 146 16.43 -3.72 11.19
N THR A 147 17.06 -4.30 10.16
CA THR A 147 17.43 -5.71 10.13
C THR A 147 18.94 -5.88 9.87
N PRO A 148 19.80 -5.82 10.91
CA PRO A 148 21.25 -5.91 10.74
C PRO A 148 21.76 -7.21 10.10
N SER A 149 20.98 -8.29 10.16
CA SER A 149 21.29 -9.58 9.53
C SER A 149 21.01 -9.61 8.02
N LEU A 150 20.33 -8.61 7.47
CA LEU A 150 19.97 -8.54 6.06
C LEU A 150 21.10 -7.89 5.27
N SER A 151 21.65 -8.60 4.28
CA SER A 151 22.70 -8.06 3.42
C SER A 151 22.11 -7.23 2.26
N ASN A 152 22.92 -6.36 1.65
CA ASN A 152 22.49 -5.57 0.48
C ASN A 152 22.18 -6.47 -0.73
N GLU A 153 22.89 -7.59 -0.80
CA GLU A 153 22.85 -8.61 -1.84
C GLU A 153 21.59 -9.50 -1.73
N GLN A 154 20.74 -9.25 -0.73
CA GLN A 154 19.41 -9.83 -0.62
C GLN A 154 18.31 -8.86 -1.08
N ILE A 155 18.63 -7.63 -1.47
CA ILE A 155 17.63 -6.60 -1.79
C ILE A 155 17.74 -6.16 -3.24
N ILE A 156 16.62 -6.23 -3.94
CA ILE A 156 16.42 -5.71 -5.29
C ILE A 156 15.52 -4.47 -5.20
N VAL A 157 16.11 -3.30 -5.43
CA VAL A 157 15.41 -2.00 -5.37
C VAL A 157 14.79 -1.61 -6.71
N SER A 158 15.21 -2.26 -7.81
CA SER A 158 14.74 -1.97 -9.17
C SER A 158 13.79 -3.04 -9.71
N HIS A 159 12.75 -2.59 -10.41
CA HIS A 159 11.84 -3.44 -11.17
C HIS A 159 12.47 -4.06 -12.43
N GLN A 160 13.68 -3.63 -12.80
CA GLN A 160 14.47 -4.19 -13.90
C GLN A 160 15.76 -4.75 -13.32
N VAL A 161 15.84 -6.07 -13.32
CA VAL A 161 17.03 -6.84 -12.95
C VAL A 161 17.54 -7.46 -14.24
N ASP A 162 18.74 -7.08 -14.64
CA ASP A 162 19.43 -7.69 -15.78
C ASP A 162 20.07 -9.03 -15.38
N ASP A 163 20.54 -9.75 -16.39
CA ASP A 163 21.15 -11.08 -16.20
C ASP A 163 22.43 -11.00 -15.38
N GLU A 164 23.21 -9.93 -15.55
CA GLU A 164 24.43 -9.70 -14.79
C GLU A 164 24.13 -9.56 -13.30
N LYS A 165 23.06 -8.85 -12.95
CA LYS A 165 22.64 -8.69 -11.57
C LYS A 165 22.15 -10.01 -10.98
N TRP A 166 21.37 -10.80 -11.71
CA TRP A 166 20.95 -12.13 -11.26
C TRP A 166 22.14 -13.06 -10.98
N ALA A 167 23.10 -13.12 -11.90
CA ALA A 167 24.32 -13.90 -11.74
C ALA A 167 25.15 -13.42 -10.53
N GLY A 168 25.25 -12.10 -10.34
CA GLY A 168 25.90 -11.51 -9.17
C GLY A 168 25.23 -11.91 -7.85
N LEU A 169 23.90 -11.85 -7.77
CA LEU A 169 23.15 -12.23 -6.56
C LEU A 169 23.39 -13.70 -6.16
N VAL A 170 23.40 -14.61 -7.14
CA VAL A 170 23.67 -16.04 -6.90
C VAL A 170 25.14 -16.26 -6.51
N LYS A 171 26.07 -15.54 -7.13
CA LYS A 171 27.49 -15.59 -6.76
C LYS A 171 27.69 -15.16 -5.30
N ASP A 172 27.15 -14.01 -4.91
CA ASP A 172 27.26 -13.48 -3.55
C ASP A 172 26.61 -14.44 -2.54
N LEU A 173 25.47 -15.04 -2.89
CA LEU A 173 24.82 -16.06 -2.08
C LEU A 173 25.73 -17.27 -1.82
N ARG A 174 26.42 -17.78 -2.85
CA ARG A 174 27.32 -18.95 -2.73
C ARG A 174 28.57 -18.63 -1.91
N GLU A 175 29.09 -17.42 -2.02
CA GLU A 175 30.21 -16.94 -1.21
C GLU A 175 29.80 -16.84 0.27
N ASP A 176 28.66 -16.23 0.57
CA ASP A 176 28.18 -16.04 1.94
C ASP A 176 27.79 -17.35 2.63
N THR A 177 27.17 -18.27 1.89
CA THR A 177 26.75 -19.58 2.42
C THR A 177 27.87 -20.63 2.38
N LYS A 178 28.99 -20.33 1.72
CA LYS A 178 30.11 -21.27 1.46
C LYS A 178 29.64 -22.56 0.78
N ASP A 179 28.60 -22.46 -0.04
CA ASP A 179 27.99 -23.57 -0.76
C ASP A 179 27.94 -23.21 -2.25
N PRO A 180 28.77 -23.84 -3.10
CA PRO A 180 28.86 -23.51 -4.53
C PRO A 180 27.57 -23.84 -5.30
N ASN A 181 26.66 -24.61 -4.70
CA ASN A 181 25.38 -24.99 -5.28
C ASN A 181 24.20 -24.25 -4.64
N ALA A 182 24.45 -23.27 -3.75
CA ALA A 182 23.38 -22.51 -3.14
C ALA A 182 22.55 -21.75 -4.19
N LEU A 183 21.24 -21.83 -4.00
CA LEU A 183 20.21 -21.13 -4.76
C LEU A 183 19.23 -20.47 -3.78
N PHE A 184 18.46 -19.49 -4.24
CA PHE A 184 17.46 -18.83 -3.40
C PHE A 184 16.28 -19.78 -3.13
N ALA A 185 15.86 -19.85 -1.86
CA ALA A 185 14.73 -20.67 -1.43
C ALA A 185 13.40 -19.90 -1.42
N ARG A 186 13.50 -18.57 -1.30
CA ARG A 186 12.33 -17.70 -1.29
C ARG A 186 12.62 -16.33 -1.86
N ALA A 187 11.61 -15.73 -2.47
CA ALA A 187 11.55 -14.30 -2.71
C ALA A 187 10.36 -13.67 -1.97
N TYR A 188 10.52 -12.44 -1.51
CA TYR A 188 9.45 -11.56 -1.03
C TYR A 188 9.29 -10.39 -2.00
N LEU A 189 8.07 -10.18 -2.51
CA LEU A 189 7.70 -8.95 -3.20
C LEU A 189 7.10 -7.99 -2.18
N VAL A 190 7.68 -6.80 -2.01
CA VAL A 190 7.34 -5.87 -0.93
C VAL A 190 6.80 -4.55 -1.48
N ASP A 191 5.68 -4.08 -0.95
CA ASP A 191 5.07 -2.79 -1.29
C ASP A 191 4.43 -2.12 -0.07
N ASP A 192 4.06 -0.84 -0.17
CA ASP A 192 3.42 -0.12 0.93
C ASP A 192 1.93 -0.45 1.10
N PHE A 193 1.16 -0.39 0.02
CA PHE A 193 -0.29 -0.40 0.10
C PHE A 193 -0.96 -1.13 -1.07
N THR A 194 -1.95 -1.98 -0.75
CA THR A 194 -2.87 -2.55 -1.75
C THR A 194 -4.31 -2.49 -1.28
N ALA A 195 -5.19 -1.94 -2.12
CA ALA A 195 -6.60 -1.74 -1.79
C ALA A 195 -7.57 -2.59 -2.62
N SER A 196 -7.26 -2.88 -3.88
CA SER A 196 -8.09 -3.74 -4.74
C SER A 196 -7.44 -5.08 -5.10
N GLY A 197 -6.13 -5.24 -4.85
CA GLY A 197 -5.36 -6.40 -5.30
C GLY A 197 -5.07 -6.46 -6.82
N THR A 198 -5.76 -5.67 -7.65
CA THR A 198 -5.72 -5.80 -9.11
C THR A 198 -4.45 -5.29 -9.79
N THR A 199 -3.63 -4.53 -9.05
CA THR A 199 -2.29 -4.13 -9.49
C THR A 199 -1.28 -5.27 -9.38
N LEU A 200 -1.49 -6.18 -8.42
CA LEU A 200 -0.63 -7.34 -8.19
C LEU A 200 -0.85 -8.41 -9.25
N ILE A 201 -2.10 -8.73 -9.50
CA ILE A 201 -2.50 -9.72 -10.49
C ILE A 201 -3.91 -9.41 -10.99
N ARG A 202 -4.16 -9.60 -12.28
CA ARG A 202 -5.47 -9.50 -12.91
C ARG A 202 -5.50 -10.29 -14.21
N ARG A 203 -6.68 -10.76 -14.58
CA ARG A 203 -6.95 -11.38 -15.87
C ARG A 203 -7.43 -10.32 -16.86
N GLU A 204 -6.79 -10.24 -18.01
CA GLU A 204 -7.16 -9.38 -19.13
C GLU A 204 -8.24 -10.06 -20.00
N ALA A 205 -8.92 -9.28 -20.86
CA ALA A 205 -10.01 -9.78 -21.71
C ALA A 205 -9.56 -10.88 -22.70
N ASN A 206 -8.29 -10.85 -23.12
CA ASN A 206 -7.68 -11.89 -23.96
C ASN A 206 -7.34 -13.18 -23.17
N GLY A 207 -7.62 -13.20 -21.87
CA GLY A 207 -7.35 -14.31 -20.98
C GLY A 207 -5.91 -14.38 -20.48
N ASP A 208 -5.06 -13.38 -20.75
CA ASP A 208 -3.71 -13.30 -20.19
C ASP A 208 -3.73 -12.71 -18.79
N TRP A 209 -2.67 -13.00 -18.05
CA TRP A 209 -2.49 -12.50 -16.69
C TRP A 209 -1.47 -11.36 -16.69
N LYS A 210 -1.86 -10.21 -16.13
CA LYS A 210 -1.00 -9.05 -15.96
C LYS A 210 -0.96 -8.62 -14.50
N GLY A 211 0.10 -7.91 -14.14
CA GLY A 211 0.30 -7.39 -12.79
C GLY A 211 1.74 -7.50 -12.37
N LYS A 212 2.03 -7.13 -11.13
CA LYS A 212 3.39 -7.21 -10.55
C LYS A 212 3.87 -8.66 -10.41
N ILE A 213 2.99 -9.59 -10.00
CA ILE A 213 3.33 -11.02 -9.83
C ILE A 213 3.66 -11.67 -11.19
N PRO A 214 2.78 -11.64 -12.22
CA PRO A 214 3.11 -12.16 -13.55
C PRO A 214 4.40 -11.60 -14.14
N LYS A 215 4.63 -10.28 -14.03
CA LYS A 215 5.84 -9.64 -14.54
C LYS A 215 7.09 -10.13 -13.83
N PHE A 216 7.03 -10.30 -12.51
CA PHE A 216 8.16 -10.84 -11.75
C PHE A 216 8.46 -12.28 -12.18
N LEU A 217 7.43 -13.14 -12.24
CA LEU A 217 7.60 -14.55 -12.62
C LEU A 217 8.11 -14.72 -14.05
N GLU A 218 7.66 -13.88 -15.00
CA GLU A 218 8.19 -13.85 -16.37
C GLU A 218 9.70 -13.56 -16.38
N ARG A 219 10.14 -12.59 -15.57
CA ARG A 219 11.57 -12.24 -15.44
C ARG A 219 12.39 -13.36 -14.79
N VAL A 220 11.83 -14.00 -13.76
CA VAL A 220 12.46 -15.17 -13.14
C VAL A 220 12.60 -16.31 -14.16
N ALA A 221 11.55 -16.62 -14.92
CA ALA A 221 11.60 -17.66 -15.95
C ALA A 221 12.66 -17.36 -17.03
N MET A 222 12.78 -16.09 -17.44
CA MET A 222 13.85 -15.67 -18.37
C MET A 222 15.25 -15.86 -17.76
N ALA A 223 15.45 -15.50 -16.50
CA ALA A 223 16.73 -15.68 -15.81
C ALA A 223 17.08 -17.16 -15.61
N GLU A 224 16.12 -17.97 -15.16
CA GLU A 224 16.23 -19.42 -14.98
C GLU A 224 16.59 -20.16 -16.27
N SER A 225 16.11 -19.67 -17.42
CA SER A 225 16.48 -20.24 -18.74
C SER A 225 17.97 -20.11 -19.06
N ARG A 226 18.70 -19.24 -18.36
CA ARG A 226 20.12 -18.95 -18.57
C ARG A 226 20.99 -19.50 -17.44
N SER A 227 20.52 -19.40 -16.21
CA SER A 227 21.20 -19.89 -15.02
C SER A 227 20.20 -20.15 -13.90
N SER A 228 20.40 -21.23 -13.13
CA SER A 228 19.57 -21.51 -11.96
C SER A 228 19.71 -20.42 -10.90
N ILE A 229 18.59 -19.83 -10.49
CA ILE A 229 18.52 -18.75 -9.49
C ILE A 229 17.87 -19.27 -8.20
N PHE A 230 16.77 -19.99 -8.33
CA PHE A 230 15.96 -20.54 -7.26
C PHE A 230 16.11 -22.07 -7.17
N GLU A 231 16.04 -22.60 -5.96
CA GLU A 231 16.01 -24.06 -5.75
C GLU A 231 14.67 -24.66 -6.21
N GLU A 232 14.66 -25.98 -6.44
CA GLU A 232 13.42 -26.70 -6.67
C GLU A 232 12.50 -26.57 -5.43
N GLY A 233 11.22 -26.25 -5.66
CA GLY A 233 10.28 -26.03 -4.57
C GLY A 233 10.36 -24.64 -3.91
N TRP A 234 11.01 -23.66 -4.55
CA TRP A 234 11.07 -22.29 -4.03
C TRP A 234 9.68 -21.67 -3.83
N THR A 235 9.61 -20.72 -2.90
CA THR A 235 8.34 -20.07 -2.50
C THR A 235 8.36 -18.56 -2.71
N LEU A 236 7.19 -17.96 -2.86
CA LEU A 236 7.02 -16.52 -3.04
C LEU A 236 6.12 -15.94 -1.97
N GLY A 237 6.65 -15.03 -1.16
CA GLY A 237 5.84 -14.17 -0.30
C GLY A 237 5.51 -12.87 -1.01
N VAL A 238 4.30 -12.37 -0.86
CA VAL A 238 3.93 -11.01 -1.28
C VAL A 238 3.49 -10.24 -0.05
N HIS A 239 4.32 -9.28 0.37
CA HIS A 239 4.10 -8.49 1.56
C HIS A 239 3.64 -7.07 1.19
N HIS A 240 2.54 -6.63 1.79
CA HIS A 240 2.19 -5.21 1.82
C HIS A 240 2.19 -4.71 3.25
N TYR A 241 2.76 -3.54 3.52
CA TYR A 241 2.67 -2.97 4.85
C TYR A 241 1.21 -2.73 5.26
N ILE A 242 0.36 -2.30 4.32
CA ILE A 242 -1.06 -2.07 4.53
C ILE A 242 -1.87 -2.74 3.43
N SER A 243 -2.95 -3.43 3.80
CA SER A 243 -3.92 -3.97 2.85
C SER A 243 -5.35 -3.77 3.32
N THR A 244 -6.32 -3.86 2.41
CA THR A 244 -7.74 -3.93 2.75
C THR A 244 -8.22 -5.38 2.73
N ALA A 245 -9.27 -5.68 3.50
CA ALA A 245 -9.96 -6.97 3.40
C ALA A 245 -10.45 -7.28 1.96
N GLN A 246 -10.83 -6.24 1.18
CA GLN A 246 -11.18 -6.40 -0.23
C GLN A 246 -9.98 -6.86 -1.07
N ALA A 247 -8.81 -6.27 -0.88
CA ALA A 247 -7.60 -6.65 -1.61
C ALA A 247 -7.15 -8.07 -1.26
N ASP A 248 -7.17 -8.43 0.02
CA ASP A 248 -6.80 -9.77 0.48
C ASP A 248 -7.68 -10.85 -0.18
N ALA A 249 -9.00 -10.71 -0.07
CA ALA A 249 -9.95 -11.63 -0.70
C ALA A 249 -9.78 -11.69 -2.23
N ALA A 250 -9.61 -10.54 -2.89
CA ALA A 250 -9.44 -10.48 -4.34
C ALA A 250 -8.10 -11.10 -4.79
N SER A 251 -7.00 -10.80 -4.11
CA SER A 251 -5.66 -11.29 -4.46
C SER A 251 -5.56 -12.80 -4.29
N ASN A 252 -6.05 -13.36 -3.18
CA ASN A 252 -6.04 -14.82 -2.97
C ASN A 252 -6.85 -15.55 -4.05
N ARG A 253 -8.03 -15.03 -4.39
CA ARG A 253 -8.85 -15.59 -5.46
C ARG A 253 -8.13 -15.52 -6.82
N LEU A 254 -7.56 -14.36 -7.17
CA LEU A 254 -6.90 -14.18 -8.46
C LEU A 254 -5.62 -15.01 -8.59
N VAL A 255 -4.89 -15.24 -7.49
CA VAL A 255 -3.74 -16.15 -7.47
C VAL A 255 -4.19 -17.59 -7.70
N ALA A 256 -5.26 -18.05 -7.05
CA ALA A 256 -5.82 -19.38 -7.27
C ALA A 256 -6.28 -19.56 -8.73
N ASP A 257 -7.08 -18.62 -9.25
CA ASP A 257 -7.54 -18.62 -10.65
C ASP A 257 -6.36 -18.63 -11.64
N CYS A 258 -5.28 -17.92 -11.33
CA CYS A 258 -4.09 -17.89 -12.17
C CYS A 258 -3.30 -19.20 -12.12
N ARG A 259 -3.22 -19.85 -10.95
CA ARG A 259 -2.61 -21.17 -10.78
C ARG A 259 -3.39 -22.21 -11.58
N ASP A 260 -4.71 -22.21 -11.47
CA ASP A 260 -5.60 -23.14 -12.18
C ASP A 260 -5.55 -22.95 -13.71
N ALA A 261 -5.35 -21.72 -14.17
CA ALA A 261 -5.21 -21.44 -15.60
C ALA A 261 -3.94 -22.04 -16.23
N GLY A 262 -2.91 -22.36 -15.44
CA GLY A 262 -1.67 -23.01 -15.89
C GLY A 262 -0.85 -22.22 -16.94
N LYS A 263 -1.15 -20.94 -17.14
CA LYS A 263 -0.49 -20.09 -18.16
C LYS A 263 0.84 -19.49 -17.71
N ILE A 264 1.08 -19.42 -16.41
CA ILE A 264 2.29 -18.87 -15.80
C ILE A 264 2.85 -19.93 -14.87
N GLN A 265 4.15 -20.19 -14.96
CA GLN A 265 4.85 -21.05 -14.02
C GLN A 265 4.84 -20.42 -12.63
N MET A 266 4.10 -21.02 -11.71
CA MET A 266 3.99 -20.57 -10.33
C MET A 266 5.09 -21.20 -9.46
N PRO A 267 5.54 -20.50 -8.39
CA PRO A 267 6.30 -21.12 -7.32
C PRO A 267 5.47 -22.19 -6.61
N ASP A 268 6.13 -23.06 -5.84
CA ASP A 268 5.47 -24.15 -5.12
C ASP A 268 4.38 -23.60 -4.20
N VAL A 269 4.78 -22.61 -3.38
CA VAL A 269 3.89 -21.84 -2.52
C VAL A 269 3.97 -20.36 -2.90
N LEU A 270 2.80 -19.73 -3.02
CA LEU A 270 2.66 -18.27 -3.08
C LEU A 270 1.73 -17.86 -1.93
N ASP A 271 2.24 -17.07 -0.99
CA ASP A 271 1.47 -16.57 0.14
C ASP A 271 1.44 -15.04 0.20
N MET A 272 0.34 -14.53 0.73
CA MET A 272 0.11 -13.11 0.96
C MET A 272 0.31 -12.81 2.44
N SER A 273 1.00 -11.72 2.76
CA SER A 273 1.17 -11.25 4.14
C SER A 273 1.00 -9.74 4.23
N TYR A 274 0.58 -9.28 5.41
CA TYR A 274 0.26 -7.86 5.63
C TYR A 274 0.79 -7.40 6.98
N GLY A 275 1.40 -6.21 7.02
CA GLY A 275 1.74 -5.56 8.29
C GLY A 275 0.49 -5.11 9.05
N TYR A 276 -0.49 -4.58 8.32
CA TYR A 276 -1.79 -4.19 8.85
C TYR A 276 -2.89 -4.44 7.82
N LEU A 277 -3.88 -5.25 8.20
CA LEU A 277 -5.08 -5.49 7.40
C LEU A 277 -6.20 -4.58 7.88
N LEU A 278 -6.58 -3.60 7.06
CA LEU A 278 -7.70 -2.71 7.32
C LEU A 278 -9.01 -3.54 7.39
N PRO A 279 -9.82 -3.33 8.45
CA PRO A 279 -11.07 -4.05 8.59
C PRO A 279 -12.02 -3.74 7.44
N SER A 280 -12.95 -4.65 7.16
CA SER A 280 -13.98 -4.44 6.12
C SER A 280 -14.81 -3.17 6.37
N THR A 281 -14.94 -2.73 7.62
CA THR A 281 -15.63 -1.49 8.01
C THR A 281 -14.93 -0.21 7.56
N THR A 282 -13.69 -0.28 7.05
CA THR A 282 -13.01 0.88 6.44
C THR A 282 -13.58 1.22 5.06
N LYS A 283 -14.23 0.26 4.39
CA LYS A 283 -14.93 0.52 3.13
C LYS A 283 -16.28 1.17 3.43
N HIS A 284 -16.50 2.35 2.86
CA HIS A 284 -17.75 3.07 3.00
C HIS A 284 -18.86 2.47 2.12
N ASP A 285 -20.09 2.50 2.64
CA ASP A 285 -21.28 2.30 1.83
C ASP A 285 -21.61 3.61 1.09
N VAL A 286 -21.30 3.63 -0.21
CA VAL A 286 -21.47 4.81 -1.07
C VAL A 286 -22.93 5.12 -1.41
N GLU A 287 -23.84 4.19 -1.11
CA GLU A 287 -25.29 4.41 -1.29
C GLU A 287 -25.94 4.98 -0.02
N ALA A 288 -25.23 4.98 1.12
CA ALA A 288 -25.71 5.53 2.37
C ALA A 288 -25.63 7.06 2.41
N GLU A 289 -26.66 7.70 2.94
CA GLU A 289 -26.63 9.13 3.26
C GLU A 289 -25.86 9.38 4.57
N PRO A 290 -25.14 10.50 4.71
CA PRO A 290 -25.04 11.62 3.76
C PRO A 290 -23.93 11.45 2.71
N LEU A 291 -23.19 10.34 2.72
CA LEU A 291 -22.03 10.14 1.86
C LEU A 291 -22.40 10.16 0.38
N LYS A 292 -23.49 9.48 0.02
CA LYS A 292 -24.01 9.47 -1.35
C LYS A 292 -24.19 10.89 -1.87
N THR A 293 -24.91 11.74 -1.14
CA THR A 293 -25.08 13.15 -1.53
C THR A 293 -23.73 13.84 -1.76
N LEU A 294 -22.77 13.67 -0.85
CA LEU A 294 -21.46 14.31 -0.97
C LEU A 294 -20.71 13.89 -2.25
N ILE A 295 -20.59 12.59 -2.51
CA ILE A 295 -19.78 12.07 -3.61
C ILE A 295 -20.45 12.18 -4.98
N TYR A 296 -21.75 12.49 -5.04
CA TYR A 296 -22.46 12.74 -6.30
C TYR A 296 -22.64 14.24 -6.57
N LYS A 297 -22.99 15.05 -5.56
CA LYS A 297 -23.21 16.50 -5.71
C LYS A 297 -21.90 17.25 -5.98
N TYR A 298 -20.80 16.83 -5.36
CA TYR A 298 -19.49 17.50 -5.43
C TYR A 298 -18.48 16.75 -6.30
N TYR A 299 -18.97 16.06 -7.34
CA TYR A 299 -18.13 15.31 -8.27
C TYR A 299 -17.98 16.04 -9.60
N ASP A 300 -16.77 15.96 -10.17
CA ASP A 300 -16.47 16.41 -11.52
C ASP A 300 -16.03 15.22 -12.37
N LYS A 301 -16.76 14.92 -13.44
CA LYS A 301 -16.38 13.84 -14.36
C LYS A 301 -15.03 14.09 -15.05
N ALA A 302 -14.54 15.33 -15.08
CA ALA A 302 -13.25 15.66 -15.69
C ALA A 302 -12.05 14.97 -14.99
N ILE A 303 -12.22 14.48 -13.76
CA ILE A 303 -11.15 13.76 -13.04
C ILE A 303 -10.98 12.30 -13.53
N GLU A 304 -11.91 11.82 -14.36
CA GLU A 304 -11.86 10.48 -14.92
C GLU A 304 -10.78 10.38 -16.00
N THR A 305 -9.77 9.55 -15.73
CA THR A 305 -8.71 9.24 -16.69
C THR A 305 -8.82 7.80 -17.16
N ARG A 306 -8.27 7.47 -18.34
CA ARG A 306 -8.17 6.08 -18.83
C ARG A 306 -7.58 5.13 -17.78
N HIS A 307 -6.64 5.60 -16.95
CA HIS A 307 -5.99 4.80 -15.93
C HIS A 307 -6.86 4.53 -14.69
N ASN A 308 -7.81 5.43 -14.39
CA ASN A 308 -8.73 5.28 -13.26
C ASN A 308 -10.08 4.66 -13.67
N THR A 309 -10.47 4.71 -14.96
CA THR A 309 -11.71 4.13 -15.50
C THR A 309 -11.56 2.73 -16.11
N ALA A 310 -10.35 2.35 -16.57
CA ALA A 310 -10.09 1.00 -17.13
C ALA A 310 -10.15 -0.13 -16.07
N GLY A 311 -10.48 0.21 -14.82
CA GLY A 311 -10.49 -0.68 -13.68
C GLY A 311 -11.82 -1.35 -13.39
N GLY A 312 -12.79 -1.50 -14.30
CA GLY A 312 -13.99 -2.33 -14.06
C GLY A 312 -14.62 -2.13 -12.67
N GLY A 313 -15.28 -0.99 -12.52
CA GLY A 313 -16.22 -0.59 -11.47
C GLY A 313 -17.28 0.29 -12.16
N SER A 314 -18.31 0.73 -11.45
CA SER A 314 -19.37 1.56 -12.05
C SER A 314 -18.78 2.78 -12.80
N THR A 315 -19.48 3.28 -13.80
CA THR A 315 -19.03 4.28 -14.79
C THR A 315 -18.58 5.65 -14.26
N ALA A 316 -18.35 5.81 -12.94
CA ALA A 316 -17.75 6.98 -12.31
C ALA A 316 -16.76 6.54 -11.21
N ILE A 317 -15.64 7.25 -11.06
CA ILE A 317 -14.62 6.94 -10.02
C ILE A 317 -14.94 7.57 -8.67
N ASN A 318 -16.17 8.08 -8.47
CA ASN A 318 -16.63 8.76 -7.26
C ASN A 318 -16.53 7.88 -5.99
N ALA A 319 -16.58 6.56 -6.14
CA ALA A 319 -16.32 5.59 -5.07
C ALA A 319 -14.83 5.22 -4.90
N GLY A 320 -13.92 5.90 -5.59
CA GLY A 320 -12.50 5.52 -5.67
C GLY A 320 -12.25 4.34 -6.62
N TYR A 321 -10.99 4.17 -7.03
CA TYR A 321 -10.59 3.10 -7.94
C TYR A 321 -11.03 1.72 -7.42
N LYS A 322 -11.63 0.91 -8.31
CA LYS A 322 -12.15 -0.44 -8.01
C LYS A 322 -13.20 -0.47 -6.88
N ASP A 323 -13.97 0.61 -6.76
CA ASP A 323 -15.06 0.77 -5.80
C ASP A 323 -14.61 0.47 -4.36
N CYS A 324 -13.37 0.83 -4.01
CA CYS A 324 -12.82 0.59 -2.68
C CYS A 324 -13.44 1.50 -1.61
N ALA A 325 -13.91 2.69 -2.01
CA ALA A 325 -14.62 3.66 -1.17
C ALA A 325 -13.92 3.90 0.17
N LEU A 326 -12.64 4.28 0.12
CA LEU A 326 -11.81 4.45 1.32
C LEU A 326 -11.67 5.93 1.71
N THR A 327 -11.35 6.15 2.97
CA THR A 327 -10.88 7.43 3.52
C THR A 327 -9.45 7.24 4.04
N VAL A 328 -8.60 6.57 3.25
CA VAL A 328 -7.20 6.28 3.61
C VAL A 328 -6.27 7.32 3.00
N VAL A 329 -5.31 7.82 3.78
CA VAL A 329 -4.26 8.74 3.34
C VAL A 329 -2.92 8.23 3.87
N LEU A 330 -1.91 8.17 3.00
CA LEU A 330 -0.52 7.91 3.37
C LEU A 330 0.23 9.24 3.39
N ASP A 331 1.22 9.40 4.27
CA ASP A 331 1.97 10.65 4.43
C ASP A 331 2.53 11.23 3.13
N HIS A 332 2.90 10.36 2.19
CA HIS A 332 3.55 10.71 0.94
C HIS A 332 2.60 10.70 -0.28
N ASN A 333 1.34 10.27 -0.13
CA ASN A 333 0.35 10.25 -1.19
C ASN A 333 -1.06 9.86 -0.68
N THR A 334 -2.11 10.35 -1.33
CA THR A 334 -3.46 9.80 -1.15
C THR A 334 -3.77 8.75 -2.22
N PRO A 335 -4.02 7.47 -1.87
CA PRO A 335 -4.36 6.42 -2.83
C PRO A 335 -5.59 6.78 -3.66
N ASN A 336 -5.61 6.45 -4.97
CA ASN A 336 -6.79 6.67 -5.82
C ASN A 336 -7.94 5.71 -5.50
N ASN A 337 -7.73 4.72 -4.65
CA ASN A 337 -8.76 3.89 -4.05
C ASN A 337 -9.57 4.63 -2.97
N SER A 338 -9.03 5.73 -2.44
CA SER A 338 -9.78 6.63 -1.55
C SER A 338 -10.77 7.47 -2.35
N LEU A 339 -11.81 7.95 -1.67
CA LEU A 339 -12.85 8.79 -2.26
C LEU A 339 -12.23 10.04 -2.90
N PRO A 340 -12.53 10.34 -4.19
CA PRO A 340 -11.95 11.50 -4.88
C PRO A 340 -12.24 12.83 -4.21
N ILE A 341 -13.35 12.95 -3.48
CA ILE A 341 -13.66 14.14 -2.69
C ILE A 341 -12.54 14.54 -1.74
N LEU A 342 -11.66 13.61 -1.33
CA LEU A 342 -10.50 13.90 -0.47
C LEU A 342 -9.27 14.40 -1.23
N TRP A 343 -9.05 13.97 -2.47
CA TRP A 343 -7.73 14.12 -3.13
C TRP A 343 -7.75 14.70 -4.53
N ALA A 344 -8.92 14.74 -5.18
CA ALA A 344 -9.06 15.21 -6.54
C ALA A 344 -9.06 16.74 -6.59
N GLU A 345 -8.64 17.24 -7.74
CA GLU A 345 -8.61 18.66 -8.06
C GLU A 345 -9.10 18.83 -9.48
N SER A 346 -10.00 19.78 -9.70
CA SER A 346 -10.53 20.08 -11.02
C SER A 346 -11.10 21.50 -11.10
N GLU A 347 -11.17 22.02 -12.32
CA GLU A 347 -11.76 23.33 -12.62
C GLU A 347 -13.30 23.28 -12.73
N GLY A 348 -13.93 22.11 -12.57
CA GLY A 348 -15.37 21.96 -12.67
C GLY A 348 -15.89 22.00 -14.10
N THR A 349 -15.11 21.53 -15.07
CA THR A 349 -15.50 21.61 -16.50
C THR A 349 -16.62 20.63 -16.84
N LEU A 350 -16.78 19.54 -16.09
CA LEU A 350 -17.83 18.53 -16.28
C LEU A 350 -18.56 18.21 -14.95
N GLY A 351 -18.60 19.16 -14.02
CA GLY A 351 -19.25 19.01 -12.72
C GLY A 351 -18.83 20.08 -11.71
N HIS A 352 -18.72 19.70 -10.43
CA HIS A 352 -18.33 20.63 -9.37
C HIS A 352 -16.81 20.85 -9.34
N ALA A 353 -16.32 22.08 -9.35
CA ALA A 353 -14.88 22.35 -9.21
C ALA A 353 -14.33 21.78 -7.89
N MET A 354 -13.49 20.75 -7.98
CA MET A 354 -13.03 20.00 -6.82
C MET A 354 -11.76 20.61 -6.24
N ARG A 355 -11.70 20.72 -4.91
CA ARG A 355 -10.49 21.11 -4.18
C ARG A 355 -10.08 19.98 -3.24
N PRO A 356 -8.80 19.57 -3.23
CA PRO A 356 -8.37 18.45 -2.42
C PRO A 356 -8.14 18.86 -0.96
N LEU A 357 -8.49 17.97 -0.02
CA LEU A 357 -7.99 18.04 1.35
C LEU A 357 -6.56 17.50 1.42
N PHE A 358 -6.32 16.34 0.81
CA PHE A 358 -5.02 15.67 0.71
C PHE A 358 -4.73 15.40 -0.77
N ARG A 359 -4.08 16.36 -1.46
CA ARG A 359 -3.84 16.28 -2.91
C ARG A 359 -3.03 15.03 -3.27
N ARG A 360 -3.50 14.25 -4.25
CA ARG A 360 -2.73 13.14 -4.83
C ARG A 360 -1.75 13.65 -5.89
N ARG A 361 -0.47 13.27 -5.82
CA ARG A 361 0.46 13.44 -6.95
C ARG A 361 0.14 12.43 -8.05
N GLN A 362 -0.22 12.92 -9.22
CA GLN A 362 -0.28 12.07 -10.42
C GLN A 362 1.14 11.83 -10.91
N ARG A 363 1.58 10.56 -10.90
CA ARG A 363 2.91 10.16 -11.40
C ARG A 363 2.97 10.01 -12.93
N HIS A 364 1.84 10.20 -13.61
CA HIS A 364 1.73 10.13 -15.07
C HIS A 364 0.90 11.33 -15.55
N THR A 365 1.57 12.28 -16.19
CA THR A 365 0.99 13.29 -17.09
C THR A 365 1.28 12.91 -18.52
#